data_AF-A0A3G2TB00-F1
#
_entry.id   AF-A0A3G2TB00-F1
#
_cell.length_a   1.000
_cell.length_b   1.000
_cell.length_c   1.000
_cell.angle_alpha   90.00
_cell.angle_beta   90.00
_cell.angle_gamma   90.00
#
_symmetry.space_group_name_H-M   'P 1'
#
loop_
_entity.id
_entity.type
_entity.pdbx_description
1 polymer ?
#
loop_
_entity_poly.entity_id
_entity_poly.type
_entity_poly.pdbx_seq_one_letter_code
_entity_poly.pdbx_strand_id
1 'polypeptide(L)'
;MKYTVVGLFKSQEIAKQVSESLEESGIRNEDYIIYKTQQQAARKQNLWKQFLGIKSPQTNPENDKLITSVEVRSEEEFNNVKDSFEKNEVVKMYEFKDMTIDEAKDLEYIKKIVELRAKSHIYAMPAISVSNGSISQGITAEVKA
;
A
#
# COMPACT_ATOMS: atom_id res chain seq x y z
N MET A 1 16.70 15.60 1.00
CA MET A 1 15.47 15.99 0.28
C MET A 1 14.32 15.44 1.09
N LYS A 2 13.27 16.24 1.34
CA LYS A 2 12.12 15.77 2.12
C LYS A 2 11.07 15.15 1.20
N TYR A 3 10.47 14.05 1.61
CA TYR A 3 9.39 13.41 0.88
C TYR A 3 8.48 12.64 1.83
N THR A 4 7.31 12.22 1.35
CA THR A 4 6.33 11.49 2.16
C THR A 4 6.29 10.02 1.78
N VAL A 5 6.35 9.14 2.77
CA VAL A 5 6.10 7.70 2.63
C VAL A 5 4.72 7.39 3.19
N VAL A 6 3.89 6.70 2.41
CA VAL A 6 2.54 6.30 2.83
C VAL A 6 2.48 4.78 2.96
N GLY A 7 2.14 4.31 4.16
CA GLY A 7 1.87 2.91 4.47
C GLY A 7 0.37 2.62 4.53
N LEU A 8 -0.05 1.50 3.94
CA LEU A 8 -1.40 0.95 4.03
C LEU A 8 -1.39 -0.34 4.84
N PHE A 9 -2.25 -0.45 5.86
CA PHE A 9 -2.37 -1.63 6.70
C PHE A 9 -3.80 -2.18 6.75
N LYS A 10 -3.91 -3.44 7.18
CA LYS A 10 -5.18 -4.18 7.17
C LYS A 10 -6.19 -3.71 8.22
N SER A 11 -5.70 -3.37 9.42
CA SER A 11 -6.51 -3.04 10.60
C SER A 11 -6.14 -1.67 11.20
N GLN A 12 -7.10 -0.89 11.70
CA GLN A 12 -6.85 0.31 12.50
C GLN A 12 -6.44 -0.01 13.93
N GLU A 13 -6.64 -1.25 14.39
CA GLU A 13 -6.28 -1.71 15.74
C GLU A 13 -4.76 -1.63 15.98
N ILE A 14 -3.95 -1.81 14.93
CA ILE A 14 -2.50 -1.75 15.01
C ILE A 14 -1.95 -0.32 15.01
N ALA A 15 -2.81 0.71 14.97
CA ALA A 15 -2.40 2.11 14.94
C ALA A 15 -1.43 2.48 16.07
N LYS A 16 -1.66 1.93 17.26
CA LYS A 16 -0.77 2.15 18.41
C LYS A 16 0.59 1.50 18.20
N GLN A 17 0.63 0.25 17.73
CA GLN A 17 1.87 -0.49 17.47
C GLN A 17 2.71 0.17 16.37
N VAL A 18 2.05 0.65 15.30
CA VAL A 18 2.71 1.40 14.22
C VAL A 18 3.32 2.69 14.75
N SER A 19 2.57 3.45 15.56
CA SER A 19 3.04 4.68 16.21
C SER A 19 4.26 4.42 17.11
N GLU A 20 4.16 3.43 18.00
CA GLU A 20 5.25 3.05 18.92
C GLU A 20 6.50 2.61 18.14
N SER A 21 6.33 1.76 17.12
CA SER A 21 7.45 1.28 16.31
C SER A 21 8.14 2.39 15.51
N LEU A 22 7.40 3.39 15.03
CA LEU A 22 7.97 4.56 14.36
C LEU A 22 8.79 5.39 15.35
N GLU A 23 8.25 5.66 16.53
CA GLU A 23 8.92 6.44 17.58
C GLU A 23 10.17 5.73 18.11
N GLU A 24 10.12 4.42 18.33
CA GLU A 24 11.28 3.59 18.69
C GLU A 24 12.38 3.59 17.61
N SER A 25 11.99 3.76 16.35
CA SER A 25 12.93 3.87 15.21
C SER A 25 13.53 5.26 15.04
N GLY A 26 13.18 6.22 15.91
CA GLY A 26 13.69 7.59 15.89
C GLY A 26 12.84 8.59 15.08
N ILE A 27 11.69 8.17 14.56
CA ILE A 27 10.75 9.06 13.88
C ILE A 27 9.94 9.83 14.92
N ARG A 28 9.91 11.16 14.80
CA ARG A 28 9.22 12.00 15.79
C ARG A 28 7.72 12.00 15.53
N ASN A 29 6.92 12.17 16.58
CA ASN A 29 5.46 12.24 16.49
C ASN A 29 4.94 13.29 15.49
N GLU A 30 5.64 14.43 15.39
CA GLU A 30 5.33 15.51 14.43
C GLU A 30 5.62 15.16 12.97
N ASP A 31 6.41 14.10 12.73
CA ASP A 31 6.85 13.69 11.39
C ASP A 31 5.94 12.59 10.80
N TYR A 32 4.87 12.18 11.48
CA TYR A 32 3.91 11.22 10.92
C TYR A 32 2.46 11.55 11.23
N ILE A 33 1.56 11.01 10.41
CA ILE A 33 0.11 11.15 10.54
C ILE A 33 -0.51 9.75 10.44
N ILE A 34 -1.25 9.35 11.47
CA ILE A 34 -2.07 8.13 11.45
C ILE A 34 -3.53 8.53 11.28
N TYR A 35 -4.15 8.11 10.18
CA TYR A 35 -5.54 8.48 9.89
C TYR A 35 -6.49 7.47 10.51
N LYS A 36 -7.16 7.87 11.59
CA LYS A 36 -8.23 7.07 12.19
C LYS A 36 -9.57 7.44 11.58
N THR A 37 -10.25 6.49 10.95
CA THR A 37 -11.61 6.73 10.42
C THR A 37 -12.61 6.60 11.57
N GLN A 38 -13.20 7.71 12.00
CA GLN A 38 -14.37 7.69 12.88
C GLN A 38 -15.58 7.23 12.05
N GLN A 39 -16.36 6.27 12.56
CA GLN A 39 -17.40 5.48 11.86
C GLN A 39 -18.48 6.22 11.03
N GLN A 40 -18.50 7.54 10.93
CA GLN A 40 -19.64 8.31 10.40
C GLN A 40 -19.62 8.66 8.90
N ALA A 41 -18.61 8.27 8.10
CA ALA A 41 -18.49 8.70 6.69
C ALA A 41 -18.74 7.59 5.64
N ALA A 42 -19.80 6.79 5.80
CA ALA A 42 -20.10 5.61 4.98
C ALA A 42 -20.55 5.85 3.51
N ARG A 43 -20.35 7.04 2.91
CA ARG A 43 -20.94 7.36 1.58
C ARG A 43 -19.99 7.30 0.37
N LYS A 44 -18.66 7.28 0.54
CA LYS A 44 -17.70 7.34 -0.59
C LYS A 44 -16.93 6.02 -0.89
N GLN A 45 -17.28 4.90 -0.25
CA GLN A 45 -16.44 3.69 -0.23
C GLN A 45 -16.53 2.74 -1.45
N ASN A 46 -17.47 2.97 -2.38
CA ASN A 46 -17.70 2.02 -3.50
C ASN A 46 -16.52 1.88 -4.49
N LEU A 47 -15.55 2.81 -4.50
CA LEU A 47 -14.42 2.81 -5.44
C LEU A 47 -13.21 2.01 -4.95
N TRP A 48 -13.06 1.83 -3.63
CA TRP A 48 -11.92 1.11 -3.03
C TRP A 48 -12.02 -0.41 -3.21
N LYS A 49 -13.26 -0.92 -3.32
CA LYS A 49 -13.56 -2.35 -3.51
C LYS A 49 -13.04 -2.88 -4.83
N GLN A 50 -13.06 -2.05 -5.88
CA GLN A 50 -12.60 -2.45 -7.21
C GLN A 50 -11.07 -2.41 -7.33
N PHE A 51 -10.40 -1.60 -6.51
CA PHE A 51 -8.95 -1.41 -6.57
C PHE A 51 -8.13 -2.50 -5.85
N LEU A 52 -8.74 -3.25 -4.94
CA LEU A 52 -8.09 -4.30 -4.14
C LEU A 52 -8.39 -5.74 -4.59
N GLY A 53 -9.10 -5.94 -5.70
CA GLY A 53 -9.27 -7.26 -6.33
C GLY A 53 -10.14 -8.29 -5.58
N ILE A 54 -10.90 -7.90 -4.55
CA ILE A 54 -11.73 -8.83 -3.78
C ILE A 54 -13.13 -8.91 -4.40
N LYS A 55 -13.47 -10.05 -5.01
CA LYS A 55 -14.85 -10.37 -5.43
C LYS A 55 -15.56 -11.23 -4.37
N SER A 56 -16.82 -10.88 -4.10
CA SER A 56 -17.89 -11.66 -3.45
C SER A 56 -18.10 -11.43 -1.93
N PRO A 57 -19.26 -11.82 -1.36
CA PRO A 57 -20.39 -10.93 -1.08
C PRO A 57 -20.67 -10.79 0.43
N GLN A 58 -21.23 -9.64 0.82
CA GLN A 58 -21.76 -9.38 2.17
C GLN A 58 -20.79 -9.62 3.33
N THR A 59 -19.94 -8.63 3.60
CA THR A 59 -19.37 -8.46 4.94
C THR A 59 -19.41 -7.01 5.38
N ASN A 60 -19.77 -6.88 6.65
CA ASN A 60 -19.79 -5.77 7.60
C ASN A 60 -18.72 -4.66 7.41
N PRO A 61 -18.92 -3.48 8.04
CA PRO A 61 -18.47 -2.18 7.54
C PRO A 61 -16.96 -2.15 7.28
N GLU A 62 -16.63 -1.67 6.09
CA GLU A 62 -15.30 -1.49 5.53
C GLU A 62 -14.55 -0.32 6.21
N ASN A 63 -14.57 -0.26 7.55
CA ASN A 63 -14.02 0.84 8.34
C ASN A 63 -12.69 0.52 9.02
N ASP A 64 -12.12 -0.67 8.88
CA ASP A 64 -10.95 -1.05 9.69
C ASP A 64 -9.60 -0.93 8.98
N LYS A 65 -9.43 -0.26 7.83
CA LYS A 65 -8.09 -0.11 7.22
C LYS A 65 -7.33 1.09 7.79
N LEU A 66 -6.03 0.94 8.04
CA LEU A 66 -5.17 2.02 8.53
C LEU A 66 -4.35 2.61 7.39
N ILE A 67 -4.26 3.93 7.37
CA ILE A 67 -3.33 4.67 6.52
C ILE A 67 -2.38 5.42 7.46
N THR A 68 -1.10 5.45 7.10
CA THR A 68 -0.09 6.23 7.83
C THR A 68 0.78 6.96 6.82
N SER A 69 0.97 8.26 7.00
CA SER A 69 1.91 9.07 6.22
C SER A 69 3.09 9.47 7.11
N VAL A 70 4.31 9.40 6.60
CA VAL A 70 5.53 9.73 7.34
C VAL A 70 6.42 10.63 6.47
N GLU A 71 6.90 11.74 7.04
CA GLU A 71 7.93 12.57 6.43
C GLU A 71 9.29 11.89 6.59
N VAL A 72 10.03 11.78 5.49
CA VAL A 72 11.37 11.21 5.45
C VAL A 72 12.34 12.24 4.88
N ARG A 73 13.50 12.37 5.51
CA ARG A 73 14.51 13.41 5.21
C ARG A 73 15.86 12.83 4.81
N SER A 74 16.11 11.57 5.18
CA SER A 74 17.34 10.84 4.89
C SER A 74 17.05 9.39 4.50
N GLU A 75 18.04 8.73 3.90
CA GLU A 75 17.96 7.29 3.58
C GLU A 75 17.91 6.42 4.85
N GLU A 76 18.55 6.87 5.94
CA GLU A 76 18.46 6.22 7.24
C GLU A 76 17.03 6.27 7.79
N GLU A 77 16.38 7.43 7.78
CA GLU A 77 14.98 7.56 8.18
C GLU A 77 14.07 6.70 7.29
N PHE A 78 14.35 6.62 5.98
CA PHE A 78 13.61 5.75 5.09
C PHE A 78 13.70 4.28 5.50
N ASN A 79 14.90 3.79 5.78
CA ASN A 79 15.11 2.41 6.21
C ASN A 79 14.41 2.14 7.56
N ASN A 80 14.46 3.08 8.49
CA ASN A 80 13.77 2.98 9.77
C ASN A 80 12.24 2.89 9.60
N VAL A 81 11.66 3.74 8.75
CA VAL A 81 10.24 3.71 8.40
C VAL A 81 9.87 2.39 7.73
N LYS A 82 10.68 1.93 6.77
CA LYS A 82 10.45 0.68 6.07
C LYS A 82 10.47 -0.51 7.04
N ASP A 83 11.47 -0.60 7.89
CA ASP A 83 11.59 -1.67 8.88
C ASP A 83 10.42 -1.64 9.88
N SER A 84 10.02 -0.45 10.33
CA SER A 84 8.85 -0.27 11.19
C SER A 84 7.56 -0.73 10.51
N PHE A 85 7.36 -0.37 9.25
CA PHE A 85 6.18 -0.75 8.48
C PHE A 85 6.14 -2.26 8.21
N GLU A 86 7.26 -2.87 7.86
CA GLU A 86 7.37 -4.32 7.65
C GLU A 86 7.11 -5.11 8.93
N LYS A 87 7.64 -4.66 10.08
CA LYS A 87 7.36 -5.25 11.41
C LYS A 87 5.87 -5.23 11.76
N ASN A 88 5.13 -4.25 11.25
CA ASN A 88 3.70 -4.07 11.52
C ASN A 88 2.80 -4.55 10.35
N GLU A 89 3.30 -5.48 9.52
CA GLU A 89 2.54 -6.11 8.42
C GLU A 89 1.94 -5.11 7.41
N VAL A 90 2.71 -4.11 7.00
CA VAL A 90 2.30 -3.20 5.92
C VAL A 90 1.90 -3.98 4.66
N VAL A 91 0.76 -3.63 4.07
CA VAL A 91 0.24 -4.27 2.85
C VAL A 91 0.89 -3.65 1.62
N LYS A 92 0.99 -2.32 1.60
CA LYS A 92 1.63 -1.55 0.54
C LYS A 92 2.25 -0.29 1.10
N MET A 93 3.39 0.08 0.53
CA MET A 93 4.11 1.31 0.81
C MET A 93 4.28 2.11 -0.49
N TYR A 94 4.12 3.43 -0.43
CA TYR A 94 4.28 4.33 -1.56
C TYR A 94 5.17 5.51 -1.17
N GLU A 95 6.11 5.86 -2.04
CA GLU A 95 6.96 7.04 -1.90
C GLU A 95 6.44 8.18 -2.79
N PHE A 96 6.24 9.35 -2.20
CA PHE A 96 5.83 10.57 -2.88
C PHE A 96 6.89 11.66 -2.70
N LYS A 97 7.77 11.77 -3.70
CA LYS A 97 8.91 12.71 -3.71
C LYS A 97 8.51 14.18 -3.73
N ASP A 98 7.33 14.48 -4.27
CA ASP A 98 6.80 15.83 -4.46
C ASP A 98 5.62 16.13 -3.52
N MET A 99 5.62 15.52 -2.33
CA MET A 99 4.56 15.70 -1.34
C MET A 99 5.13 15.97 0.03
N THR A 100 4.64 17.02 0.66
CA THR A 100 4.95 17.40 2.03
C THR A 100 3.98 16.75 3.02
N ILE A 101 4.40 16.65 4.28
CA ILE A 101 3.54 16.12 5.35
C ILE A 101 2.32 17.01 5.63
N ASP A 102 2.42 18.31 5.35
CA ASP A 102 1.32 19.26 5.49
C ASP A 102 0.20 18.97 4.48
N GLU A 103 0.55 18.71 3.22
CA GLU A 103 -0.42 18.27 2.19
C GLU A 103 -1.00 16.90 2.55
N ALA A 104 -0.23 16.05 3.21
CA ALA A 104 -0.70 14.76 3.68
C ALA A 104 -1.78 14.85 4.76
N LYS A 105 -1.98 15.99 5.43
CA LYS A 105 -3.05 16.13 6.44
C LYS A 105 -4.45 15.84 5.88
N ASP A 106 -4.67 16.07 4.59
CA ASP A 106 -5.92 15.73 3.91
C ASP A 106 -5.97 14.24 3.54
N LEU A 107 -6.75 13.46 4.29
CA LEU A 107 -6.99 12.05 4.03
C LEU A 107 -7.63 11.79 2.65
N GLU A 108 -8.51 12.66 2.17
CA GLU A 108 -9.16 12.51 0.86
C GLU A 108 -8.13 12.69 -0.27
N TYR A 109 -7.20 13.64 -0.10
CA TYR A 109 -6.06 13.82 -1.01
C TYR A 109 -5.14 12.58 -1.04
N ILE A 110 -4.72 12.08 0.13
CA ILE A 110 -3.88 10.87 0.22
C ILE A 110 -4.56 9.65 -0.42
N LYS A 111 -5.86 9.48 -0.16
CA LYS A 111 -6.66 8.43 -0.80
C LYS A 111 -6.62 8.52 -2.31
N LYS A 112 -6.85 9.70 -2.86
CA LYS A 112 -6.85 9.95 -4.32
C LYS A 112 -5.47 9.69 -4.94
N ILE A 113 -4.40 10.20 -4.35
CA ILE A 113 -3.06 10.11 -4.92
C ILE A 113 -2.50 8.68 -4.86
N VAL A 114 -2.79 7.94 -3.78
CA VAL A 114 -2.49 6.51 -3.65
C VAL A 114 -3.24 5.70 -4.71
N GLU A 115 -4.53 5.99 -4.91
CA GLU A 115 -5.32 5.34 -5.96
C GLU A 115 -4.76 5.60 -7.36
N LEU A 116 -4.40 6.85 -7.67
CA LEU A 116 -3.76 7.22 -8.93
C LEU A 116 -2.41 6.51 -9.11
N ARG A 117 -1.60 6.43 -8.05
CA ARG A 117 -0.30 5.74 -8.09
C ARG A 117 -0.50 4.25 -8.35
N ALA A 118 -1.40 3.59 -7.63
CA ALA A 118 -1.74 2.18 -7.82
C ALA A 118 -2.27 1.91 -9.24
N LYS A 119 -3.15 2.77 -9.78
CA LYS A 119 -3.61 2.73 -11.18
C LYS A 119 -2.44 2.78 -12.14
N SER A 120 -1.56 3.78 -11.99
CA SER A 120 -0.42 3.99 -12.88
C SER A 120 0.53 2.79 -12.91
N HIS A 121 0.78 2.15 -11.77
CA HIS A 121 1.58 0.93 -11.71
C HIS A 121 0.97 -0.23 -12.51
N ILE A 122 -0.35 -0.42 -12.46
CA ILE A 122 -1.04 -1.45 -13.24
C ILE A 122 -0.93 -1.16 -14.74
N TYR A 123 -1.09 0.09 -15.17
CA TYR A 123 -1.00 0.47 -16.59
C TYR A 123 0.43 0.43 -17.13
N ALA A 124 1.44 0.61 -16.28
CA ALA A 124 2.85 0.51 -16.65
C ALA A 124 3.36 -0.95 -16.71
N MET A 125 2.59 -1.92 -16.20
CA MET A 125 2.96 -3.33 -16.32
C MET A 125 2.68 -3.82 -17.75
N PRO A 126 3.69 -4.35 -18.47
CA PRO A 126 3.45 -4.96 -19.76
C PRO A 126 2.49 -6.14 -19.60
N ALA A 127 1.49 -6.22 -20.46
CA ALA A 127 0.60 -7.38 -20.50
C ALA A 127 1.44 -8.61 -20.83
N ILE A 128 1.67 -9.47 -19.83
CA ILE A 128 2.33 -10.75 -20.03
C ILE A 128 1.31 -11.63 -20.75
N SER A 129 1.36 -11.67 -22.08
CA SER A 129 0.65 -12.68 -22.84
C SER A 129 1.31 -14.02 -22.53
N VAL A 130 0.77 -14.76 -21.56
CA VAL A 130 1.08 -16.17 -21.42
C VAL A 130 0.48 -16.81 -22.66
N SER A 131 1.29 -16.99 -23.70
CA SER A 131 0.86 -17.71 -24.89
C SER A 131 0.43 -19.10 -24.43
N ASN A 132 -0.84 -19.45 -24.64
CA ASN A 132 -1.33 -20.82 -24.60
C ASN A 132 -0.70 -21.62 -25.77
N GLY A 133 0.62 -21.74 -25.79
CA GLY A 133 1.41 -22.31 -26.87
C GLY A 133 2.46 -23.25 -26.32
N SER A 134 2.23 -24.54 -26.55
CA SER A 134 3.17 -25.66 -26.41
C SER A 134 3.74 -25.93 -25.02
N ILE A 135 3.05 -26.81 -24.29
CA ILE A 135 3.68 -27.82 -23.43
C ILE A 135 4.84 -28.42 -24.25
N SER A 136 6.06 -28.37 -23.73
CA SER A 136 7.24 -29.02 -24.30
C SER A 136 6.98 -30.52 -24.45
N GLN A 137 6.50 -30.96 -25.62
CA GLN A 137 6.52 -32.36 -25.98
C GLN A 137 7.97 -32.71 -26.33
N GLY A 138 8.63 -33.40 -25.40
CA GLY A 138 9.95 -33.99 -25.61
C GLY A 138 9.90 -34.94 -26.80
N ILE A 139 10.97 -34.93 -27.59
CA ILE A 139 11.17 -35.76 -28.79
C ILE A 139 11.10 -37.24 -28.37
N THR A 140 10.01 -37.95 -28.71
CA THR A 140 9.99 -39.42 -28.66
C THR A 140 10.68 -39.94 -29.91
N ALA A 141 11.91 -40.42 -29.76
CA ALA A 141 12.61 -41.16 -30.81
C ALA A 141 11.94 -42.54 -30.99
N GLU A 142 11.15 -42.69 -32.05
CA GLU A 142 10.79 -44.01 -32.56
C GLU A 142 11.90 -44.51 -33.49
N VAL A 143 12.47 -45.68 -33.19
CA VAL A 143 13.35 -46.43 -34.10
C VAL A 143 12.55 -47.66 -34.56
N LYS A 144 12.22 -47.73 -35.85
CA LYS A 144 11.71 -48.95 -36.47
C LYS A 144 12.88 -49.88 -36.78
N ALA A 145 12.81 -51.10 -36.27
CA ALA A 145 13.58 -52.26 -36.73
C ALA A 145 12.62 -53.42 -36.97
#